data_AF-A0AAP6BJQ5-F1
#
_entry.id   AF-A0AAP6BJQ5-F1
#
_cell.length_a   1.000
_cell.length_b   1.000
_cell.length_c   1.000
_cell.angle_alpha   90.00
_cell.angle_beta   90.00
_cell.angle_gamma   90.00
#
_symmetry.space_group_name_H-M   'P 1'
#
loop_
_entity.id
_entity.type
_entity.pdbx_description
1 polymer ?
#
loop_
_entity_poly.entity_id
_entity_poly.type
_entity_poly.pdbx_seq_one_letter_code
_entity_poly.pdbx_strand_id
1 'polypeptide(L)'
;MATDTRRVDNRGIYMIKSHITGAVASIALVLGGALTFAPSAVADNGSSSAAVPASGDLALLQACWGQRVTGSAGHYGNSSWCDSGRYREVIRCETLGGYRYVHYGPYVWAPERSTAWCNLGDRVVGDWLE
;
A
#
# COMPACT_ATOMS: atom_id res chain seq x y z
N MET A 1 -29.72 1.48 54.04
CA MET A 1 -28.38 1.90 53.57
C MET A 1 -28.49 2.22 52.09
N ALA A 2 -28.61 3.50 51.76
CA ALA A 2 -28.71 3.98 50.38
C ALA A 2 -27.34 4.52 49.97
N THR A 3 -26.77 3.94 48.91
CA THR A 3 -25.45 4.28 48.37
C THR A 3 -25.57 5.45 47.42
N ASP A 4 -25.12 6.62 47.88
CA ASP A 4 -24.88 7.82 47.08
C ASP A 4 -23.69 7.58 46.14
N THR A 5 -23.92 7.61 44.83
CA THR A 5 -22.86 7.57 43.82
C THR A 5 -22.87 8.88 43.05
N ARG A 6 -21.87 9.70 43.36
CA ARG A 6 -21.58 11.00 42.75
C ARG A 6 -21.47 10.89 41.22
N ARG A 7 -22.33 11.64 40.54
CA ARG A 7 -22.28 11.89 39.10
C ARG A 7 -21.08 12.79 38.80
N VAL A 8 -20.08 12.26 38.11
CA VAL A 8 -18.95 13.05 37.61
C VAL A 8 -19.42 13.79 36.35
N ASP A 9 -19.69 15.08 36.48
CA ASP A 9 -19.98 15.98 35.37
C ASP A 9 -18.69 16.20 34.55
N ASN A 10 -18.47 15.36 33.54
CA ASN A 10 -17.37 15.54 32.60
C ASN A 10 -17.77 16.55 31.51
N ARG A 11 -17.82 17.84 31.87
CA ARG A 11 -17.91 18.95 30.93
C ARG A 11 -16.62 19.00 30.11
N GLY A 12 -16.63 18.28 29.00
CA GLY A 12 -15.55 18.23 28.02
C GLY A 12 -15.22 19.63 27.52
N ILE A 13 -13.97 20.02 27.79
CA ILE A 13 -13.34 21.25 27.32
C ILE A 13 -13.37 21.24 25.79
N TYR A 14 -14.10 22.20 25.20
CA TYR A 14 -14.17 22.44 23.77
C TYR A 14 -12.80 22.95 23.28
N MET A 15 -11.94 22.04 22.82
CA MET A 15 -10.71 22.39 22.10
C MET A 15 -11.09 22.78 20.67
N ILE A 16 -11.34 24.07 20.46
CA ILE A 16 -11.55 24.67 19.14
C ILE A 16 -10.20 24.65 18.41
N LYS A 17 -9.93 23.57 17.70
CA LYS A 17 -8.70 23.40 16.92
C LYS A 17 -8.84 24.16 15.59
N SER A 18 -8.44 25.42 15.62
CA SER A 18 -8.34 26.27 14.42
C SER A 18 -7.20 25.77 13.54
N HIS A 19 -7.52 25.20 12.38
CA HIS A 19 -6.53 24.87 11.36
C HIS A 19 -6.58 25.93 10.25
N ILE A 20 -5.51 26.72 10.20
CA ILE A 20 -5.26 27.79 9.24
C ILE A 20 -5.09 27.17 7.84
N THR A 21 -5.95 27.58 6.93
CA THR A 21 -5.93 27.22 5.51
C THR A 21 -4.73 27.89 4.84
N GLY A 22 -3.65 27.15 4.63
CA GLY A 22 -2.51 27.58 3.82
C GLY A 22 -2.61 27.01 2.41
N ALA A 23 -3.05 27.83 1.44
CA ALA A 23 -2.92 27.51 0.03
C ALA A 23 -1.49 27.82 -0.41
N VAL A 24 -0.76 26.81 -0.90
CA VAL A 24 0.52 27.00 -1.60
C VAL A 24 0.31 26.62 -3.04
N ALA A 25 0.19 27.63 -3.90
CA ALA A 25 0.20 27.48 -5.35
C ALA A 25 1.64 27.65 -5.85
N SER A 26 2.14 26.67 -6.60
CA SER A 26 3.28 26.84 -7.48
C SER A 26 3.10 26.00 -8.74
N ILE A 27 3.09 26.69 -9.87
CA ILE A 27 3.03 26.18 -11.24
C ILE A 27 4.47 25.94 -11.69
N ALA A 28 4.75 24.81 -12.34
CA ALA A 28 5.96 24.65 -13.16
C ALA A 28 5.63 23.82 -14.42
N LEU A 29 5.57 24.50 -15.57
CA LEU A 29 5.62 23.87 -16.89
C LEU A 29 7.09 23.60 -17.23
N VAL A 30 7.43 22.35 -17.52
CA VAL A 30 8.69 22.01 -18.21
C VAL A 30 8.33 21.55 -19.62
N LEU A 31 8.58 22.43 -20.57
CA LEU A 31 8.52 22.20 -22.00
C LEU A 31 9.83 21.55 -22.48
N GLY A 32 9.71 20.55 -23.34
CA GLY A 32 10.55 20.42 -24.53
C GLY A 32 11.96 19.86 -24.34
N GLY A 33 12.12 18.57 -24.64
CA GLY A 33 13.42 17.96 -24.89
C GLY A 33 13.26 16.73 -25.79
N ALA A 34 12.98 16.94 -27.07
CA ALA A 34 13.05 15.88 -28.07
C ALA A 34 14.54 15.62 -28.37
N LEU A 35 15.13 14.61 -27.73
CA LEU A 35 16.42 14.08 -28.14
C LEU A 35 16.17 12.96 -29.16
N THR A 36 16.52 13.24 -30.40
CA THR A 36 16.60 12.26 -31.49
C THR A 36 17.72 11.27 -31.18
N PHE A 37 17.37 10.02 -30.87
CA PHE A 37 18.35 8.94 -30.78
C PHE A 37 18.65 8.42 -32.19
N ALA A 38 19.86 8.69 -32.68
CA ALA A 38 20.41 8.01 -33.85
C ALA A 38 20.79 6.57 -33.44
N PRO A 39 20.39 5.52 -34.19
CA PRO A 39 20.82 4.16 -33.89
C PRO A 39 22.25 3.96 -34.38
N SER A 40 23.22 3.95 -33.46
CA SER A 40 24.52 3.34 -33.72
C SER A 40 24.37 1.83 -33.58
N ALA A 41 24.40 1.13 -34.71
CA ALA A 41 24.50 -0.31 -34.77
C ALA A 41 25.88 -0.77 -34.26
N VAL A 42 25.87 -1.56 -33.18
CA VAL A 42 26.94 -2.50 -32.84
C VAL A 42 26.26 -3.81 -32.44
N ALA A 43 26.54 -4.85 -33.22
CA ALA A 43 26.21 -6.22 -32.89
C ALA A 43 27.22 -6.73 -31.86
N ASP A 44 26.79 -7.37 -30.78
CA ASP A 44 27.13 -8.79 -30.58
C ASP A 44 26.31 -9.46 -29.46
N ASN A 45 26.05 -10.74 -29.72
CA ASN A 45 25.48 -11.84 -28.96
C ASN A 45 25.05 -11.65 -27.49
N GLY A 46 23.73 -11.69 -27.26
CA GLY A 46 23.15 -12.00 -25.96
C GLY A 46 21.64 -12.17 -26.09
N SER A 47 21.15 -13.41 -26.01
CA SER A 47 19.72 -13.75 -25.98
C SER A 47 19.00 -12.92 -24.92
N SER A 48 18.45 -11.81 -25.37
CA SER A 48 17.62 -10.93 -24.58
C SER A 48 16.20 -11.30 -24.96
N SER A 49 15.54 -12.08 -24.11
CA SER A 49 14.12 -12.33 -24.21
C SER A 49 13.41 -10.99 -24.28
N ALA A 50 13.01 -10.59 -25.49
CA ALA A 50 12.12 -9.47 -25.69
C ALA A 50 10.81 -9.81 -24.97
N ALA A 51 10.63 -9.25 -23.77
CA ALA A 51 9.35 -9.27 -23.10
C ALA A 51 8.40 -8.47 -23.99
N VAL A 52 7.52 -9.20 -24.69
CA VAL A 52 6.38 -8.61 -25.38
C VAL A 52 5.52 -7.98 -24.28
N PRO A 53 5.24 -6.66 -24.29
CA PRO A 53 4.23 -6.13 -23.41
C PRO A 53 2.91 -6.79 -23.82
N ALA A 54 2.36 -7.64 -22.95
CA ALA A 54 1.02 -8.16 -23.12
C ALA A 54 0.09 -6.96 -23.20
N SER A 55 -0.59 -6.84 -24.35
CA SER A 55 -1.52 -5.78 -24.69
C SER A 55 -2.43 -5.46 -23.52
N GLY A 56 -2.45 -4.18 -23.14
CA GLY A 56 -3.36 -3.66 -22.15
C GLY A 56 -4.79 -3.89 -22.61
N ASP A 57 -5.46 -4.84 -21.97
CA ASP A 57 -6.87 -4.67 -21.72
C ASP A 57 -7.01 -3.34 -20.98
N LEU A 58 -7.97 -2.52 -21.39
CA LEU A 58 -8.51 -1.47 -20.55
C LEU A 58 -9.21 -2.17 -19.36
N ALA A 59 -8.46 -2.86 -18.52
CA ALA A 59 -8.78 -2.98 -17.12
C ALA A 59 -8.98 -1.53 -16.69
N LEU A 60 -10.22 -1.19 -16.30
CA LEU A 60 -10.49 -0.06 -15.43
C LEU A 60 -9.25 0.11 -14.55
N LEU A 61 -8.54 1.24 -14.68
CA LEU A 61 -7.30 1.51 -13.97
C LEU A 61 -7.58 1.41 -12.48
N GLN A 62 -7.55 0.19 -11.94
CA GLN A 62 -7.91 -0.11 -10.58
C GLN A 62 -6.81 0.50 -9.74
N ALA A 63 -7.13 1.58 -9.05
CA ALA A 63 -6.18 2.20 -8.15
C ALA A 63 -6.19 1.39 -6.85
N CYS A 64 -5.00 0.94 -6.45
CA CYS A 64 -4.80 0.21 -5.23
C CYS A 64 -3.72 0.88 -4.38
N TRP A 65 -3.87 0.73 -3.06
CA TRP A 65 -2.97 1.27 -2.06
C TRP A 65 -2.68 0.20 -1.03
N GLY A 66 -1.50 0.29 -0.41
CA GLY A 66 -1.06 -0.61 0.64
C GLY A 66 -0.40 0.16 1.78
N GLN A 67 -0.50 -0.37 2.99
CA GLN A 67 0.15 0.17 4.17
C GLN A 67 0.71 -0.95 5.04
N ARG A 68 1.98 -0.83 5.45
CA ARG A 68 2.56 -1.68 6.50
C ARG A 68 1.78 -1.48 7.79
N VAL A 69 1.50 -2.59 8.47
CA VAL A 69 0.73 -2.62 9.72
C VAL A 69 1.39 -3.55 10.74
N THR A 70 1.14 -3.28 12.01
CA THR A 70 1.50 -4.18 13.12
C THR A 70 0.23 -4.60 13.82
N GLY A 71 -0.03 -5.90 13.87
CA GLY A 71 -1.21 -6.51 14.45
C GLY A 71 -1.05 -6.79 15.94
N SER A 72 -2.03 -7.51 16.49
CA SER A 72 -1.94 -8.03 17.86
C SER A 72 -0.69 -8.89 18.04
N ALA A 73 -0.19 -8.99 19.28
CA ALA A 73 1.05 -9.70 19.63
C ALA A 73 2.32 -9.25 18.89
N GLY A 74 2.28 -8.20 18.05
CA GLY A 74 3.45 -7.71 17.32
C GLY A 74 3.67 -8.35 15.95
N HIS A 75 2.65 -9.03 15.39
CA HIS A 75 2.73 -9.53 14.03
C HIS A 75 2.89 -8.39 13.02
N TYR A 76 3.93 -8.44 12.18
CA TYR A 76 4.06 -7.51 11.05
C TYR A 76 3.20 -7.98 9.88
N GLY A 77 2.61 -7.03 9.15
CA GLY A 77 1.76 -7.32 8.01
C GLY A 77 1.66 -6.17 7.03
N ASN A 78 0.80 -6.34 6.04
CA ASN A 78 0.43 -5.32 5.07
C ASN A 78 -1.09 -5.32 4.93
N SER A 79 -1.68 -4.13 4.86
CA SER A 79 -3.11 -3.94 4.66
C SER A 79 -3.31 -3.14 3.37
N SER A 80 -4.05 -3.71 2.43
CA SER A 80 -4.24 -3.12 1.10
C SER A 80 -5.72 -2.97 0.77
N TRP A 81 -6.02 -1.97 -0.05
CA TRP A 81 -7.36 -1.69 -0.54
C TRP A 81 -7.30 -1.10 -1.95
N CYS A 82 -8.37 -1.28 -2.71
CA CYS A 82 -8.53 -0.72 -4.04
C CYS A 82 -9.85 0.04 -4.16
N ASP A 83 -9.97 0.86 -5.20
CA ASP A 83 -11.19 1.59 -5.52
C ASP A 83 -12.28 0.72 -6.17
N SER A 84 -11.90 -0.43 -6.73
CA SER A 84 -12.77 -1.32 -7.49
C SER A 84 -12.23 -2.74 -7.51
N GLY A 85 -13.04 -3.68 -8.01
CA GLY A 85 -12.65 -5.08 -8.19
C GLY A 85 -12.75 -5.95 -6.93
N ARG A 86 -12.42 -7.22 -7.12
CA ARG A 86 -12.23 -8.20 -6.05
C ARG A 86 -10.74 -8.48 -5.96
N TYR A 87 -10.18 -8.43 -4.76
CA TYR A 87 -8.75 -8.64 -4.56
C TYR A 87 -8.45 -9.28 -3.20
N ARG A 88 -7.22 -9.75 -3.02
CA ARG A 88 -6.62 -10.08 -1.73
C ARG A 88 -5.20 -9.54 -1.65
N GLU A 89 -4.79 -9.21 -0.43
CA GLU A 89 -3.40 -8.91 -0.11
C GLU A 89 -2.59 -10.20 -0.02
N VAL A 90 -1.40 -10.18 -0.61
CA VAL A 90 -0.43 -11.26 -0.52
C VAL A 90 0.91 -10.70 -0.11
N ILE A 91 1.49 -11.25 0.95
CA ILE A 91 2.79 -10.81 1.47
C ILE A 91 3.81 -11.92 1.38
N ARG A 92 5.06 -11.54 1.12
CA ARG A 92 6.24 -12.37 1.35
C ARG A 92 6.85 -11.99 2.68
N CYS A 93 7.01 -12.97 3.55
CA CYS A 93 7.62 -12.84 4.86
C CYS A 93 8.99 -13.49 4.88
N GLU A 94 9.86 -13.00 5.75
CA GLU A 94 11.18 -13.58 6.00
C GLU A 94 11.40 -13.78 7.50
N THR A 95 11.82 -14.99 7.87
CA THR A 95 12.17 -15.32 9.25
C THR A 95 13.51 -14.71 9.66
N LEU A 96 13.81 -14.68 10.96
CA LEU A 96 15.14 -14.29 11.45
C LEU A 96 16.28 -15.16 10.89
N GLY A 97 15.97 -16.41 10.51
CA GLY A 97 16.91 -17.35 9.86
C GLY A 97 16.99 -17.20 8.34
N GLY A 98 16.30 -16.23 7.73
CA GLY A 98 16.35 -15.96 6.29
C GLY A 98 15.43 -16.83 5.42
N TYR A 99 14.61 -17.70 6.02
CA TYR A 99 13.62 -18.48 5.27
C TYR A 99 12.48 -17.57 4.79
N ARG A 100 12.04 -17.75 3.54
CA ARG A 100 10.98 -16.95 2.92
C ARG A 100 9.73 -17.78 2.66
N TYR A 101 8.57 -17.20 2.97
CA TYR A 101 7.26 -17.80 2.74
C TYR A 101 6.23 -16.75 2.35
N VAL A 102 5.06 -17.20 1.90
CA VAL A 102 3.95 -16.35 1.45
C VAL A 102 2.75 -16.54 2.36
N HIS A 103 2.14 -15.44 2.79
CA HIS A 103 0.87 -15.42 3.51
C HIS A 103 -0.17 -14.64 2.71
N TYR A 104 -1.41 -15.12 2.79
CA TYR A 104 -2.55 -14.57 2.05
C TYR A 104 -3.52 -13.93 3.04
N GLY A 105 -3.96 -12.73 2.72
CA GLY A 105 -5.12 -12.10 3.31
C GLY A 105 -6.42 -12.69 2.74
N PRO A 106 -7.57 -12.26 3.27
CA PRO A 106 -8.86 -12.64 2.72
C PRO A 106 -9.09 -12.01 1.34
N TYR A 107 -9.83 -12.70 0.47
CA TYR A 107 -10.44 -12.04 -0.70
C TYR A 107 -11.58 -11.14 -0.22
N VAL A 108 -11.55 -9.89 -0.67
CA VAL A 108 -12.53 -8.86 -0.34
C VAL A 108 -12.98 -8.14 -1.61
N TRP A 109 -14.10 -7.42 -1.53
CA TRP A 109 -14.54 -6.52 -2.60
C TRP A 109 -14.19 -5.09 -2.23
N ALA A 110 -13.78 -4.27 -3.20
CA ALA A 110 -13.55 -2.86 -2.97
C ALA A 110 -14.78 -2.17 -2.33
N PRO A 111 -14.60 -1.23 -1.38
CA PRO A 111 -13.32 -0.68 -0.91
C PRO A 111 -12.77 -1.35 0.38
N GLU A 112 -13.18 -2.58 0.69
CA GLU A 112 -12.78 -3.25 1.94
C GLU A 112 -11.27 -3.54 2.01
N ARG A 113 -10.69 -3.52 3.20
CA ARG A 113 -9.26 -3.84 3.36
C ARG A 113 -9.01 -5.34 3.42
N SER A 114 -8.07 -5.82 2.61
CA SER A 114 -7.47 -7.15 2.79
C SER A 114 -6.16 -6.99 3.56
N THR A 115 -5.98 -7.75 4.63
CA THR A 115 -4.76 -7.69 5.45
C THR A 115 -4.16 -9.08 5.61
N ALA A 116 -2.87 -9.19 5.34
CA ALA A 116 -2.09 -10.39 5.55
C ALA A 116 -1.04 -10.15 6.64
N TRP A 117 -0.68 -11.21 7.37
CA TRP A 117 0.20 -11.15 8.54
C TRP A 117 1.31 -12.19 8.42
N CYS A 118 2.55 -11.82 8.74
CA CYS A 118 3.63 -12.77 8.95
C CYS A 118 3.45 -13.50 10.28
N ASN A 119 4.16 -14.61 10.48
CA ASN A 119 4.32 -15.23 11.79
C ASN A 119 5.02 -14.27 12.76
N LEU A 120 4.88 -14.55 14.06
CA LEU A 120 5.40 -13.67 15.10
C LEU A 120 6.93 -13.56 15.02
N GLY A 121 7.45 -12.33 15.02
CA GLY A 121 8.89 -12.06 14.96
C GLY A 121 9.47 -12.01 13.54
N ASP A 122 8.70 -12.38 12.52
CA ASP A 122 9.10 -12.32 11.13
C ASP A 122 8.74 -10.98 10.50
N ARG A 123 9.43 -10.59 9.43
CA ARG A 123 9.21 -9.30 8.75
C ARG A 123 8.61 -9.47 7.36
N VAL A 124 7.87 -8.45 6.91
CA VAL A 124 7.44 -8.36 5.52
C VAL A 124 8.61 -7.90 4.64
N VAL A 125 8.89 -8.63 3.57
CA VAL A 125 9.95 -8.34 2.59
C VAL A 125 9.43 -8.13 1.16
N GLY A 126 8.12 -8.29 0.95
CA GLY A 126 7.45 -7.98 -0.31
C GLY A 126 5.94 -8.14 -0.17
N ASP A 127 5.21 -7.54 -1.10
CA ASP A 127 3.75 -7.55 -1.14
C ASP A 127 3.24 -7.34 -2.56
N TRP A 128 2.06 -7.89 -2.84
CA TRP A 128 1.30 -7.69 -4.07
C TRP A 128 -0.18 -7.98 -3.82
N LEU A 129 -1.01 -7.53 -4.75
CA LEU A 129 -2.44 -7.82 -4.79
C LEU A 129 -2.74 -8.88 -5.85
N GLU A 130 -3.69 -9.76 -5.55
CA GLU A 130 -4.28 -10.75 -6.49
C GLU A 130 -5.78 -10.56 -6.62
#